data_AF-A0A5B1QAS7-F1
#
_entry.id   AF-A0A5B1QAS7-F1
#
_cell.length_a   1.000
_cell.length_b   1.000
_cell.length_c   1.000
_cell.angle_alpha   90.00
_cell.angle_beta   90.00
_cell.angle_gamma   90.00
#
_symmetry.space_group_name_H-M   'P 1'
#
loop_
_entity.id
_entity.type
_entity.pdbx_description
1 polymer ?
#
loop_
_entity_poly.entity_id
_entity_poly.type
_entity_poly.pdbx_seq_one_letter_code
_entity_poly.pdbx_strand_id
1 'polypeptide(L)'
;MDRFLAPQSPEAKAHFHVTENFHDWDMEQASPNETIIAGCASYQALNRYLGGADLVILPRTMKELESILRRYSYDAIHNIIAKARNSLQPGGYSRICHLCEESIRNVLNTGDNAATLMALHHPHNSEHVGHDRDHLSGKRITTI
;
A
#
# COMPACT_ATOMS: atom_id res chain seq x y z
N MET A 1 2.58 -9.36 -1.34
CA MET A 1 2.85 -8.80 -0.01
C MET A 1 4.18 -9.31 0.56
N ASP A 2 4.43 -10.62 0.51
CA ASP A 2 5.58 -11.28 1.15
C ASP A 2 6.98 -10.74 0.80
N ARG A 3 7.15 -10.16 -0.40
CA ARG A 3 8.40 -9.48 -0.79
C ARG A 3 8.72 -8.26 0.06
N PHE A 4 7.69 -7.51 0.46
CA PHE A 4 7.84 -6.21 1.14
C PHE A 4 7.70 -6.35 2.65
N LEU A 5 6.74 -7.17 3.08
CA LEU A 5 6.50 -7.51 4.47
C LEU A 5 6.24 -9.01 4.55
N ALA A 6 7.25 -9.76 5.00
CA ALA A 6 7.14 -11.20 5.15
C ALA A 6 6.11 -11.55 6.24
N PRO A 7 5.44 -12.72 6.19
CA PRO A 7 4.41 -13.09 7.18
C PRO A 7 4.86 -13.02 8.64
N GLN A 8 6.16 -13.22 8.89
CA GLN A 8 6.76 -13.15 10.21
C GLN A 8 7.16 -11.73 10.66
N SER A 9 7.02 -10.72 9.81
CA SER A 9 7.34 -9.33 10.13
C SER A 9 6.42 -8.80 11.24
N PRO A 10 6.87 -7.82 12.03
CA PRO A 10 6.03 -7.22 13.07
C PRO A 10 4.75 -6.59 12.50
N GLU A 11 4.81 -5.99 11.31
CA GLU A 11 3.66 -5.41 10.61
C GLU A 11 2.63 -6.47 10.21
N ALA A 12 3.08 -7.58 9.62
CA ALA A 12 2.20 -8.68 9.23
C ALA A 12 1.53 -9.31 10.46
N LYS A 13 2.29 -9.59 11.51
CA LYS A 13 1.74 -10.10 12.78
C LYS A 13 0.73 -9.13 13.40
N ALA A 14 1.02 -7.84 13.41
CA ALA A 14 0.10 -6.83 13.92
C ALA A 14 -1.18 -6.77 13.09
N HIS A 15 -1.08 -6.86 11.77
CA HIS A 15 -2.24 -6.91 10.88
C HIS A 15 -3.12 -8.14 11.15
N PHE A 16 -2.53 -9.33 11.23
CA PHE A 16 -3.27 -10.55 11.57
C PHE A 16 -3.92 -10.44 12.95
N HIS A 17 -3.17 -9.97 13.96
CA HIS A 17 -3.69 -9.79 15.32
C HIS A 17 -4.93 -8.88 15.36
N VAL A 18 -4.87 -7.70 14.74
CA VAL A 18 -6.00 -6.74 14.70
C VAL A 18 -7.16 -7.26 13.85
N THR A 19 -6.88 -8.02 12.79
CA THR A 19 -7.92 -8.52 11.88
C THR A 19 -8.68 -9.72 12.48
N GLU A 20 -7.96 -10.66 13.11
CA GLU A 20 -8.54 -11.84 13.74
C GLU A 20 -9.25 -11.50 15.06
N ASN A 21 -8.66 -10.61 15.86
CA ASN A 21 -9.18 -10.21 17.17
C ASN A 21 -9.91 -8.87 17.11
N PHE A 22 -10.55 -8.57 15.98
CA PHE A 22 -11.10 -7.25 15.67
C PHE A 22 -11.97 -6.63 16.78
N HIS A 23 -12.69 -7.47 17.54
CA HIS A 23 -13.57 -6.99 18.61
C HIS A 23 -12.87 -6.74 19.95
N ASP A 24 -11.76 -7.41 20.24
CA ASP A 24 -11.16 -7.43 21.58
C ASP A 24 -9.63 -7.20 21.61
N TRP A 25 -9.01 -6.90 20.47
CA TRP A 25 -7.56 -6.71 20.34
C TRP A 25 -6.98 -5.60 21.25
N ASP A 26 -7.82 -4.67 21.71
CA ASP A 26 -7.44 -3.55 22.57
C ASP A 26 -7.98 -3.66 24.01
N MET A 27 -8.69 -4.74 24.35
CA MET A 27 -9.41 -4.89 25.64
C MET A 27 -8.53 -5.36 26.79
N GLU A 28 -7.40 -6.01 26.51
CA GLU A 28 -6.52 -6.57 27.55
C GLU A 28 -5.71 -5.52 28.32
N GLN A 29 -5.57 -4.31 27.77
CA GLN A 29 -4.73 -3.24 28.32
C GLN A 29 -5.54 -1.96 28.52
N ALA A 30 -5.13 -1.16 29.51
CA ALA A 30 -5.78 0.13 29.80
C ALA A 30 -5.66 1.16 28.65
N SER A 31 -4.72 0.95 27.72
CA SER A 31 -4.62 1.71 26.48
C SER A 31 -4.18 0.81 25.33
N PRO A 32 -4.63 1.08 24.08
CA PRO A 32 -4.26 0.29 22.93
C PRO A 32 -2.74 0.30 22.70
N ASN A 33 -2.19 -0.83 22.26
CA ASN A 33 -0.76 -0.92 21.95
C ASN A 33 -0.45 -0.17 20.64
N GLU A 34 0.21 0.98 20.77
CA GLU A 34 0.57 1.88 19.67
C GLU A 34 1.43 1.19 18.59
N THR A 35 2.28 0.23 18.97
CA THR A 35 3.12 -0.54 18.03
C THR A 35 2.28 -1.46 17.16
N ILE A 36 1.23 -2.07 17.73
CA ILE A 36 0.30 -2.92 16.99
C ILE A 36 -0.49 -2.08 15.98
N ILE A 37 -0.98 -0.91 16.40
CA ILE A 37 -1.70 0.00 15.49
C ILE A 37 -0.78 0.44 14.35
N ALA A 38 0.44 0.89 14.65
CA ALA A 38 1.40 1.32 13.64
C ALA A 38 1.75 0.20 12.65
N GLY A 39 2.05 -1.00 13.15
CA GLY A 39 2.37 -2.15 12.31
C GLY A 39 1.21 -2.56 11.41
N CYS A 40 -0.02 -2.62 11.95
CA CYS A 40 -1.22 -2.92 11.17
C CYS A 40 -1.47 -1.85 10.10
N ALA A 41 -1.31 -0.57 10.43
CA ALA A 41 -1.48 0.53 9.48
C ALA A 41 -0.43 0.52 8.35
N SER A 42 0.85 0.27 8.67
CA SER A 42 1.91 0.11 7.66
C SER A 42 1.59 -1.02 6.69
N TYR A 43 1.15 -2.18 7.22
CA TYR A 43 0.75 -3.32 6.40
C TYR A 43 -0.42 -2.96 5.49
N GLN A 44 -1.49 -2.35 6.03
CA GLN A 44 -2.66 -1.96 5.24
C GLN A 44 -2.31 -0.92 4.17
N ALA A 45 -1.43 0.04 4.46
CA ALA A 45 -0.99 1.05 3.51
C ALA A 45 -0.26 0.42 2.32
N LEU A 46 0.69 -0.47 2.59
CA LEU A 46 1.40 -1.21 1.54
C LEU A 46 0.45 -2.11 0.76
N ASN A 47 -0.42 -2.86 1.43
CA ASN A 47 -1.40 -3.73 0.77
C ASN A 47 -2.35 -2.94 -0.15
N ARG A 48 -2.82 -1.76 0.31
CA ARG A 48 -3.66 -0.85 -0.50
C ARG A 48 -2.91 -0.36 -1.73
N TYR A 49 -1.66 0.08 -1.55
CA TYR A 49 -0.82 0.50 -2.67
C TYR A 49 -0.56 -0.64 -3.65
N LEU A 50 -0.24 -1.85 -3.18
CA LEU A 50 -0.04 -3.02 -4.05
C LEU A 50 -1.29 -3.37 -4.87
N GLY A 51 -2.48 -3.17 -4.30
CA GLY A 51 -3.75 -3.36 -4.98
C GLY A 51 -4.10 -2.27 -6.00
N GLY A 52 -3.30 -1.21 -6.13
CA GLY A 52 -3.60 -0.10 -7.04
C GLY A 52 -4.77 0.80 -6.60
N ALA A 53 -5.21 0.67 -5.34
CA ALA A 53 -6.39 1.39 -4.85
C ALA A 53 -6.08 2.88 -4.67
N ASP A 54 -6.96 3.73 -5.21
CA ASP A 54 -6.89 5.20 -5.08
C ASP A 54 -5.60 5.83 -5.67
N LEU A 55 -4.97 5.15 -6.63
CA LEU A 55 -3.80 5.63 -7.37
C LEU A 55 -4.24 6.37 -8.63
N VAL A 56 -4.44 7.69 -8.49
CA VAL A 56 -4.75 8.58 -9.62
C VAL A 56 -3.47 9.13 -10.27
N ILE A 57 -2.42 9.36 -9.47
CA ILE A 57 -1.13 9.87 -9.91
C ILE A 57 -0.05 8.89 -9.44
N LEU A 58 0.75 8.41 -10.39
CA LEU A 58 1.83 7.47 -10.12
C LEU A 58 3.05 8.21 -9.53
N PRO A 59 3.68 7.68 -8.47
CA PRO A 59 4.89 8.26 -7.94
C PRO A 59 6.05 8.08 -8.93
N ARG A 60 6.77 9.17 -9.19
CA ARG A 60 7.99 9.20 -10.02
C ARG A 60 9.25 9.19 -9.19
N THR A 61 9.14 9.51 -7.90
CA THR A 61 10.26 9.52 -6.95
C THR A 61 9.92 8.74 -5.70
N MET A 62 10.95 8.25 -5.00
CA MET A 62 10.78 7.58 -3.70
C MET A 62 10.04 8.46 -2.69
N LYS A 63 10.29 9.77 -2.70
CA LYS A 63 9.63 10.73 -1.79
C LYS A 63 8.12 10.85 -2.06
N GLU A 64 7.72 10.82 -3.33
CA GLU A 64 6.31 10.80 -3.71
C GLU A 64 5.66 9.48 -3.30
N LEU A 65 6.33 8.35 -3.53
CA LEU A 65 5.86 7.03 -3.08
C LEU A 65 5.68 7.00 -1.56
N GLU A 66 6.67 7.47 -0.81
CA GLU A 66 6.60 7.57 0.65
C GLU A 66 5.42 8.45 1.09
N SER A 67 5.21 9.60 0.45
CA SER A 67 4.07 10.49 0.74
C SER A 67 2.71 9.81 0.53
N ILE A 68 2.56 9.02 -0.53
CA ILE A 68 1.34 8.24 -0.80
C ILE A 68 1.13 7.19 0.29
N LEU A 69 2.16 6.41 0.62
CA LEU A 69 2.08 5.37 1.64
C LEU A 69 1.77 5.97 3.03
N ARG A 70 2.34 7.12 3.36
CA ARG A 70 2.02 7.85 4.60
C ARG A 70 0.55 8.23 4.67
N ARG A 71 -0.01 8.80 3.59
CA ARG A 71 -1.45 9.13 3.54
C ARG A 71 -2.32 7.90 3.77
N TYR A 72 -2.05 6.81 3.06
CA TYR A 72 -2.79 5.56 3.25
C TYR A 72 -2.65 5.02 4.68
N SER A 73 -1.48 5.17 5.28
CA SER A 73 -1.26 4.74 6.65
C SER A 73 -2.03 5.58 7.65
N TYR A 74 -2.15 6.89 7.45
CA TYR A 74 -2.93 7.75 8.34
C TYR A 74 -4.41 7.43 8.25
N ASP A 75 -4.94 7.16 7.06
CA ASP A 75 -6.31 6.65 6.89
C ASP A 75 -6.51 5.35 7.68
N ALA A 76 -5.57 4.41 7.57
CA ALA A 76 -5.62 3.14 8.30
C ALA A 76 -5.54 3.35 9.82
N ILE A 77 -4.67 4.24 10.30
CA ILE A 77 -4.56 4.61 11.72
C ILE A 77 -5.90 5.14 12.23
N HIS A 78 -6.51 6.09 11.52
CA HIS A 78 -7.82 6.63 11.91
C HIS A 78 -8.89 5.55 11.94
N ASN A 79 -8.91 4.66 10.95
CA ASN A 79 -9.86 3.55 10.91
C ASN A 79 -9.68 2.60 12.08
N ILE A 80 -8.44 2.26 12.46
CA ILE A 80 -8.15 1.37 13.59
C ILE A 80 -8.53 2.05 14.91
N ILE A 81 -8.14 3.31 15.12
CA ILE A 81 -8.45 4.06 16.34
C ILE A 81 -9.95 4.26 16.50
N ALA A 82 -10.68 4.57 15.42
CA ALA A 82 -12.13 4.73 15.47
C ALA A 82 -12.87 3.46 15.91
N LYS A 83 -12.21 2.31 15.82
CA LYS A 83 -12.73 1.01 16.23
C LYS A 83 -12.20 0.55 17.59
N ALA A 84 -11.18 1.22 18.12
CA ALA A 84 -10.68 0.97 19.46
C ALA A 84 -11.70 1.47 20.49
N ARG A 85 -11.90 0.68 21.55
CA ARG A 85 -12.73 1.00 22.70
C ARG A 85 -11.97 1.83 23.73
N ASN A 86 -10.65 1.63 23.81
CA ASN A 86 -9.78 2.36 24.74
C ASN A 86 -9.16 3.60 24.10
N SER A 87 -9.01 4.66 24.90
CA SER A 87 -8.38 5.90 24.46
C SER A 87 -6.86 5.74 24.36
N LEU A 88 -6.27 6.47 23.42
CA LEU A 88 -4.81 6.58 23.33
C LEU A 88 -4.27 7.41 24.50
N GLN A 89 -3.06 7.07 24.93
CA GLN A 89 -2.30 7.91 25.85
C GLN A 89 -1.97 9.26 25.19
N PRO A 90 -1.75 10.34 25.97
CA PRO A 90 -1.26 11.61 25.44
C PRO A 90 -0.03 11.42 24.55
N GLY A 91 -0.07 12.03 23.36
CA GLY A 91 0.96 11.89 22.32
C GLY A 91 0.97 10.54 21.58
N GLY A 92 0.05 9.62 21.87
CA GLY A 92 0.02 8.28 21.29
C GLY A 92 -0.20 8.30 19.78
N TYR A 93 -1.09 9.17 19.28
CA TYR A 93 -1.28 9.35 17.84
C TYR A 93 0.03 9.73 17.13
N SER A 94 0.79 10.68 17.69
CA SER A 94 2.07 11.10 17.12
C SER A 94 3.10 9.97 17.12
N ARG A 95 3.15 9.16 18.19
CA ARG A 95 4.03 7.98 18.25
C ARG A 95 3.64 6.92 17.21
N ILE A 96 2.35 6.64 17.06
CA ILE A 96 1.83 5.71 16.05
C ILE A 96 2.24 6.17 14.65
N CYS A 97 2.01 7.44 14.31
CA CYS A 97 2.42 7.98 13.01
C CYS A 97 3.93 7.85 12.78
N HIS A 98 4.73 8.16 13.79
CA HIS A 98 6.19 8.05 13.70
C HIS A 98 6.66 6.61 13.42
N LEU A 99 6.16 5.64 14.21
CA LEU A 99 6.48 4.22 14.03
C LEU A 99 6.04 3.70 12.66
N CYS A 100 4.88 4.16 12.19
CA CYS A 100 4.37 3.78 10.89
C CYS A 100 5.25 4.32 9.75
N GLU A 101 5.61 5.60 9.82
CA GLU A 101 6.53 6.22 8.86
C GLU A 101 7.90 5.55 8.83
N GLU A 102 8.42 5.17 10.00
CA GLU A 102 9.67 4.44 10.12
C GLU A 102 9.60 3.07 9.43
N SER A 103 8.55 2.30 9.70
CA SER A 103 8.31 1.00 9.06
C SER A 103 8.21 1.13 7.53
N ILE A 104 7.44 2.10 7.03
CA ILE A 104 7.34 2.38 5.58
C ILE A 104 8.72 2.72 5.01
N ARG A 105 9.47 3.61 5.67
CA ARG A 105 10.80 4.02 5.21
C ARG A 105 11.77 2.85 5.19
N ASN A 106 11.71 1.95 6.18
CA ASN A 106 12.53 0.75 6.22
C ASN A 106 12.23 -0.17 5.04
N VAL A 107 10.95 -0.38 4.70
CA VAL A 107 10.56 -1.17 3.52
C VAL A 107 11.09 -0.54 2.24
N LEU A 108 10.93 0.78 2.06
CA LEU A 108 11.38 1.49 0.86
C LEU A 108 12.91 1.49 0.70
N ASN A 109 13.65 1.58 1.80
CA ASN A 109 15.12 1.58 1.81
C ASN A 109 15.73 0.18 1.68
N THR A 110 14.93 -0.88 1.74
CA THR A 110 15.42 -2.26 1.66
C THR A 110 15.54 -2.70 0.20
N GLY A 111 16.76 -2.99 -0.25
CA GLY A 111 17.04 -3.52 -1.59
C GLY A 111 16.53 -2.61 -2.71
N ASP A 112 15.81 -3.18 -3.66
CA ASP A 112 15.20 -2.51 -4.82
C ASP A 112 13.69 -2.28 -4.65
N ASN A 113 13.18 -2.32 -3.41
CA ASN A 113 11.75 -2.25 -3.12
C ASN A 113 11.10 -0.96 -3.64
N ALA A 114 11.74 0.19 -3.43
CA ALA A 114 11.21 1.47 -3.93
C ALA A 114 11.07 1.46 -5.46
N ALA A 115 12.08 0.98 -6.18
CA ALA A 115 12.04 0.88 -7.64
C ALA A 115 10.95 -0.08 -8.11
N THR A 116 10.83 -1.23 -7.45
CA THR A 116 9.79 -2.23 -7.74
C THR A 116 8.38 -1.68 -7.52
N LEU A 117 8.15 -0.99 -6.39
CA LEU A 117 6.85 -0.40 -6.06
C LEU A 117 6.46 0.72 -7.02
N MET A 118 7.42 1.54 -7.46
CA MET A 118 7.15 2.57 -8.47
C MET A 118 6.81 1.92 -9.83
N ALA A 119 7.56 0.90 -10.24
CA ALA A 119 7.33 0.21 -11.52
C ALA A 119 6.01 -0.57 -11.56
N LEU A 120 5.48 -1.01 -10.40
CA LEU A 120 4.30 -1.87 -10.28
C LEU A 120 3.07 -1.37 -11.06
N HIS A 121 2.82 -0.07 -11.02
CA HIS A 121 1.62 0.54 -11.62
C HIS A 121 1.91 1.33 -12.88
N HIS A 122 3.17 1.38 -13.32
CA HIS A 122 3.46 1.98 -14.61
C HIS A 122 2.88 1.09 -15.70
N PRO A 123 2.15 1.64 -16.68
CA PRO A 123 1.75 0.87 -17.82
C PRO A 123 3.02 0.34 -18.47
N HIS A 124 3.20 -0.98 -18.46
CA HIS A 124 4.16 -1.60 -19.35
C HIS A 124 3.72 -1.14 -20.74
N ASN A 125 4.60 -0.45 -21.47
CA ASN A 125 4.45 -0.33 -22.91
C ASN A 125 4.51 -1.77 -23.43
N SER A 126 3.35 -2.42 -23.45
CA SER A 126 3.10 -3.53 -24.35
C SER A 126 3.37 -2.92 -25.70
N GLU A 127 4.58 -3.11 -26.22
CA GLU A 127 4.83 -2.98 -27.63
C GLU A 127 3.68 -3.74 -28.28
N HIS A 128 2.74 -3.00 -28.84
CA HIS A 128 1.86 -3.52 -29.86
C HIS A 128 2.83 -3.97 -30.94
N VAL A 129 3.19 -5.26 -30.87
CA VAL A 129 3.66 -6.02 -32.01
C VAL A 129 2.58 -5.79 -33.05
N GLY A 130 2.85 -4.82 -33.92
CA GLY A 130 2.12 -4.63 -35.15
C GLY A 130 2.28 -5.92 -35.90
N HIS A 131 1.30 -6.80 -35.76
CA HIS A 131 1.20 -7.93 -36.64
C HIS A 131 0.74 -7.35 -37.97
N ASP A 132 1.71 -7.17 -38.85
CA ASP A 132 1.56 -6.94 -40.28
C ASP A 132 0.31 -7.66 -40.79
N ARG A 133 -0.71 -6.88 -41.13
CA ARG A 133 -1.64 -7.27 -42.20
C ARG A 133 -1.28 -6.45 -43.42
N ASP A 134 -0.25 -6.96 -44.07
CA ASP A 134 0.01 -6.79 -45.48
C ASP A 134 -1.30 -6.74 -46.29
N HIS A 135 -1.30 -5.76 -47.20
CA HIS A 135 -1.89 -5.83 -48.54
C HIS A 135 -3.37 -6.20 -48.66
N LEU A 136 -4.19 -5.23 -49.06
CA LEU A 136 -4.94 -5.35 -50.31
C LEU A 136 -5.28 -3.96 -50.86
N SER A 137 -4.47 -3.58 -51.86
CA SER A 137 -4.70 -2.52 -52.82
C SER A 137 -6.11 -2.57 -53.43
N GLY A 138 -6.68 -1.39 -53.65
CA GLY A 138 -8.05 -1.17 -54.08
C GLY A 138 -8.47 -1.91 -55.35
N LYS A 139 -9.76 -2.28 -55.37
CA LYS A 139 -10.48 -2.62 -56.59
C LYS A 139 -11.58 -1.59 -56.82
N ARG A 140 -11.48 -0.87 -57.94
CA ARG A 140 -12.55 -0.07 -58.55
C ARG A 140 -13.72 -1.00 -58.88
N ILE A 141 -14.92 -0.62 -58.48
CA ILE A 141 -16.17 -1.21 -58.98
C ILE A 141 -16.62 -0.34 -60.16
N THR A 142 -16.66 -0.92 -61.35
CA THR A 142 -17.34 -0.37 -62.52
C THR A 142 -18.62 -1.19 -62.70
N THR A 143 -19.77 -0.54 -62.58
CA THR A 143 -21.07 -1.17 -62.88
C THR A 143 -21.47 -0.77 -64.30
N ILE A 144 -21.85 -1.80 -65.05
CA ILE A 144 -22.38 -1.80 -66.42
C ILE A 144 -23.83 -1.31 -66.43
#